data_AF-A0A842W716-F1
#
_entry.id   AF-A0A842W716-F1
#
_cell.length_a   1.000
_cell.length_b   1.000
_cell.length_c   1.000
_cell.angle_alpha   90.00
_cell.angle_beta   90.00
_cell.angle_gamma   90.00
#
_symmetry.space_group_name_H-M   'P 1'
#
loop_
_entity.id
_entity.type
_entity.pdbx_description
1 polymer ?
#
loop_
_entity_poly.entity_id
_entity_poly.type
_entity_poly.pdbx_seq_one_letter_code
_entity_poly.pdbx_strand_id
1 'polypeptide(L)'
;MGITQELLEKVFSSLDIRKYKERPWLKRDYEEKMFIMPIDYIVRHLDTYDKMKVFGSESRWQERKKNQVRKELEKGKNPDRFAPVSLTLHARKHEFRVRNGISRIAVFKEKKIPLIKAVVLVDEW
;
A
#
# COMPACT_ATOMS: atom_id res chain seq x y z
N MET A 1 -2.11 20.69 -11.20
CA MET A 1 -2.41 21.21 -9.85
C MET A 1 -2.26 20.04 -8.90
N GLY A 2 -1.32 20.09 -7.95
CA GLY A 2 -1.07 18.99 -7.02
C GLY A 2 -2.18 18.83 -5.98
N ILE A 3 -2.34 17.64 -5.42
CA ILE A 3 -3.19 17.41 -4.24
C ILE A 3 -2.61 18.27 -3.11
N THR A 4 -3.41 19.18 -2.55
CA THR A 4 -2.98 20.06 -1.46
C THR A 4 -2.83 19.25 -0.17
N GLN A 5 -1.85 19.62 0.64
CA GLN A 5 -1.56 19.00 1.94
C GLN A 5 -2.79 19.00 2.85
N GLU A 6 -3.62 20.05 2.76
CA GLU A 6 -4.93 20.19 3.39
C GLU A 6 -5.93 19.08 3.02
N LEU A 7 -5.93 18.63 1.75
CA LEU A 7 -6.82 17.58 1.28
C LEU A 7 -6.40 16.20 1.83
N LEU A 8 -5.08 15.97 1.92
CA LEU A 8 -4.52 14.78 2.57
C LEU A 8 -4.88 14.80 4.06
N GLU A 9 -4.69 15.91 4.75
CA GLU A 9 -5.04 16.07 6.15
C GLU A 9 -6.55 15.88 6.40
N LYS A 10 -7.43 16.37 5.53
CA LYS A 10 -8.89 16.14 5.64
C LYS A 10 -9.28 14.67 5.44
N VAL A 11 -8.67 13.99 4.48
CA VAL A 11 -8.94 12.55 4.24
C VAL A 11 -8.40 11.71 5.39
N PHE A 12 -7.23 12.04 5.93
CA PHE A 12 -6.58 11.27 6.98
C PHE A 12 -6.95 11.66 8.41
N SER A 13 -7.51 12.85 8.66
CA SER A 13 -8.02 13.26 9.99
C SER A 13 -9.28 12.51 10.40
N SER A 14 -10.07 12.03 9.43
CA SER A 14 -11.20 11.12 9.70
C SER A 14 -10.77 9.68 9.98
N LEU A 15 -9.52 9.34 9.69
CA LEU A 15 -8.94 8.02 9.90
C LEU A 15 -8.15 8.03 11.20
N ASP A 16 -8.71 7.43 12.25
CA ASP A 16 -8.08 7.35 13.57
C ASP A 16 -6.71 6.64 13.48
N ILE A 17 -5.64 7.43 13.43
CA ILE A 17 -4.26 6.95 13.25
C ILE A 17 -3.87 5.96 14.37
N ARG A 18 -4.50 6.08 15.54
CA ARG A 18 -4.24 5.20 16.71
C ARG A 18 -4.65 3.76 16.42
N LYS A 19 -5.74 3.53 15.68
CA LYS A 19 -6.18 2.18 15.27
C LYS A 19 -5.14 1.45 14.41
N TYR A 20 -4.25 2.18 13.73
CA TYR A 20 -3.16 1.57 12.96
C TYR A 20 -1.95 1.16 13.80
N LYS A 21 -1.78 1.72 15.01
CA LYS A 21 -0.71 1.29 15.92
C LYS A 21 -0.93 -0.13 16.42
N GLU A 22 -2.18 -0.56 16.55
CA GLU A 22 -2.56 -1.91 16.99
C GLU A 22 -2.26 -3.00 15.96
N ARG A 23 -1.93 -2.62 14.71
CA ARG A 23 -1.58 -3.54 13.61
C ARG A 23 -2.58 -4.71 13.49
N PRO A 24 -3.88 -4.44 13.29
CA PRO A 24 -4.94 -5.45 13.32
C PRO A 24 -4.72 -6.59 12.30
N TRP A 25 -4.02 -6.31 11.19
CA TRP A 25 -3.61 -7.33 10.23
C TRP A 25 -2.66 -8.40 10.81
N LEU A 26 -1.95 -8.15 11.91
CA LEU A 26 -1.08 -9.17 12.54
C LEU A 26 -1.83 -10.16 13.44
N LYS A 27 -3.12 -9.94 13.73
CA LYS A 27 -3.90 -10.85 14.58
C LYS A 27 -4.09 -12.23 13.94
N ARG A 28 -4.09 -12.30 12.61
CA ARG A 28 -4.20 -13.54 11.80
C ARG A 28 -5.44 -14.38 12.15
N ASP A 29 -6.45 -13.78 12.78
CA ASP A 29 -7.77 -14.34 13.08
C ASP A 29 -8.73 -14.16 11.90
N TYR A 30 -8.19 -14.18 10.68
CA TYR A 30 -8.92 -13.93 9.44
C TYR A 30 -8.25 -14.67 8.28
N GLU A 31 -9.05 -15.13 7.32
CA GLU A 31 -8.56 -15.75 6.08
C GLU A 31 -8.20 -14.67 5.06
N GLU A 32 -9.14 -13.76 4.79
CA GLU A 32 -8.98 -12.60 3.92
C GLU A 32 -9.73 -11.40 4.52
N LYS A 33 -9.07 -10.25 4.66
CA LYS A 33 -9.72 -9.06 5.20
C LYS A 33 -9.14 -7.77 4.64
N MET A 34 -10.00 -6.77 4.45
CA MET A 34 -9.59 -5.44 4.03
C MET A 34 -9.15 -4.59 5.22
N PHE A 35 -8.02 -3.92 5.05
CA PHE A 35 -7.44 -2.97 5.99
C PHE A 35 -7.05 -1.68 5.28
N ILE A 36 -7.01 -0.59 6.03
CA ILE A 36 -6.27 0.61 5.64
C ILE A 36 -4.92 0.52 6.35
N MET A 37 -3.83 0.51 5.58
CA MET A 37 -2.50 0.18 6.09
C MET A 37 -1.49 1.30 5.79
N PRO A 38 -0.54 1.57 6.71
CA PRO A 38 0.57 2.46 6.43
C PRO A 38 1.46 1.90 5.31
N ILE A 39 1.68 2.71 4.27
CA ILE A 39 2.56 2.36 3.14
C ILE A 39 3.96 2.00 3.64
N ASP A 40 4.50 2.78 4.58
CA ASP A 40 5.82 2.55 5.15
C ASP A 40 5.93 1.22 5.90
N TYR A 41 4.84 0.78 6.54
CA TYR A 41 4.81 -0.50 7.21
C TYR A 41 4.84 -1.64 6.19
N ILE A 42 3.98 -1.59 5.16
CA ILE A 42 3.95 -2.60 4.09
C ILE A 42 5.35 -2.73 3.48
N VAL A 43 5.91 -1.60 3.03
CA VAL A 43 7.16 -1.55 2.29
C VAL A 43 8.36 -2.07 3.11
N ARG A 44 8.42 -1.75 4.41
CA ARG A 44 9.46 -2.28 5.32
C ARG A 44 9.40 -3.80 5.48
N HIS A 45 8.20 -4.36 5.40
CA HIS A 45 7.89 -5.76 5.65
C HIS A 45 7.60 -6.55 4.37
N LEU A 46 7.83 -5.98 3.19
CA LEU A 46 7.79 -6.76 1.95
C LEU A 46 8.91 -7.80 1.94
N ASP A 47 8.66 -8.93 1.28
CA ASP A 47 9.70 -9.90 0.98
C ASP A 47 10.78 -9.27 0.09
N THR A 48 11.98 -9.85 0.10
CA THR A 48 13.14 -9.30 -0.61
C THR A 48 12.87 -9.08 -2.10
N TYR A 49 12.15 -9.99 -2.76
CA TYR A 49 11.88 -9.90 -4.18
C TYR A 49 10.89 -8.77 -4.50
N ASP A 50 9.83 -8.60 -3.71
CA ASP A 50 8.90 -7.49 -3.90
C ASP A 50 9.47 -6.14 -3.47
N LYS A 51 10.37 -6.09 -2.48
CA LYS A 51 11.15 -4.89 -2.16
C LYS A 51 11.95 -4.41 -3.38
N MET A 52 12.61 -5.33 -4.09
CA MET A 52 13.37 -5.00 -5.29
C MET A 52 12.49 -4.42 -6.40
N LYS A 53 11.24 -4.86 -6.55
CA LYS A 53 10.31 -4.29 -7.55
C LYS A 53 9.79 -2.90 -7.18
N VAL A 54 9.70 -2.60 -5.88
CA VAL A 54 9.28 -1.28 -5.37
C VAL A 54 10.42 -0.27 -5.47
N PHE A 55 11.66 -0.65 -5.11
CA PHE A 55 12.79 0.26 -4.95
C PHE A 55 13.92 0.10 -5.96
N GLY A 56 14.03 -1.05 -6.59
CA GLY A 56 15.19 -1.43 -7.40
C GLY A 56 15.26 -0.72 -8.74
N SER A 57 16.47 -0.76 -9.31
CA SER A 57 16.83 -0.22 -10.63
C SER A 57 16.24 -1.00 -11.81
N GLU A 58 15.44 -2.05 -11.57
CA GLU A 58 14.52 -2.66 -12.55
C GLU A 58 13.35 -1.71 -12.90
N SER A 59 13.69 -0.45 -13.16
CA SER A 59 12.84 0.71 -13.40
C SER A 59 11.79 0.48 -14.51
N ARG A 60 11.98 -0.53 -15.37
CA ARG A 60 10.99 -0.89 -16.40
C ARG A 60 9.86 -1.79 -15.90
N TRP A 61 10.02 -2.48 -14.77
CA TRP A 61 9.02 -3.42 -14.27
C TRP A 61 7.72 -2.68 -13.91
N GLN A 62 6.65 -2.99 -14.65
CA GLN A 62 5.34 -2.33 -14.59
C GLN A 62 5.35 -0.80 -14.76
N GLU A 63 6.32 -0.22 -15.46
CA GLU A 63 6.44 1.24 -15.60
C GLU A 63 5.21 1.87 -16.25
N ARG A 64 4.57 1.17 -17.22
CA ARG A 64 3.29 1.59 -17.79
C ARG A 64 2.19 1.72 -16.73
N LYS A 65 2.10 0.78 -15.78
CA LYS A 65 1.11 0.81 -14.69
C LYS A 65 1.46 1.89 -13.66
N LYS A 66 2.75 2.05 -13.32
CA LYS A 66 3.22 3.14 -12.44
C LYS A 66 2.84 4.50 -13.03
N ASN A 67 3.13 4.72 -14.32
CA ASN A 67 2.75 5.95 -15.02
C ASN A 67 1.24 6.18 -15.09
N GLN A 68 0.43 5.12 -15.23
CA GLN A 68 -1.02 5.25 -15.13
C GLN A 68 -1.46 5.73 -13.73
N VAL A 69 -0.91 5.15 -12.66
CA VAL A 69 -1.21 5.57 -11.29
C VAL A 69 -0.79 7.02 -11.05
N ARG A 70 0.41 7.42 -11.52
CA ARG A 70 0.89 8.82 -11.44
C ARG A 70 -0.08 9.77 -12.16
N LYS A 71 -0.46 9.46 -13.40
CA LYS A 71 -1.41 10.26 -14.19
C LYS A 71 -2.78 10.39 -13.51
N GLU A 72 -3.28 9.31 -12.91
CA GLU A 72 -4.55 9.37 -12.17
C GLU A 72 -4.46 10.29 -10.95
N LEU A 73 -3.35 10.24 -10.19
CA LEU A 73 -3.11 11.16 -9.08
C LEU A 73 -2.95 12.62 -9.54
N GLU A 74 -2.25 12.85 -10.65
CA GLU A 74 -2.07 14.18 -11.26
C GLU A 74 -3.38 14.79 -11.75
N LYS A 75 -4.33 13.94 -12.17
CA LYS A 75 -5.71 14.33 -12.51
C LYS A 75 -6.58 14.60 -11.27
N GLY A 76 -6.03 14.51 -10.06
CA GLY A 76 -6.75 14.76 -8.81
C GLY A 76 -7.57 13.57 -8.30
N LYS A 77 -7.33 12.34 -8.80
CA LYS A 77 -7.98 11.16 -8.24
C LYS A 77 -7.60 11.02 -6.77
N ASN A 78 -8.59 11.01 -5.89
CA ASN A 78 -8.38 10.80 -4.46
C ASN A 78 -7.73 9.41 -4.22
N PRO A 79 -6.66 9.31 -3.40
CA PRO A 79 -6.00 8.05 -3.07
C PRO A 79 -6.94 6.94 -2.57
N ASP A 80 -8.01 7.28 -1.85
CA ASP A 80 -9.00 6.30 -1.38
C ASP A 80 -9.83 5.72 -2.55
N ARG A 81 -9.91 6.38 -3.70
CA ARG A 81 -10.64 5.86 -4.88
C ARG A 81 -9.81 4.85 -5.70
N PHE A 82 -8.58 4.55 -5.29
CA PHE A 82 -7.82 3.48 -5.92
C PHE A 82 -8.30 2.10 -5.46
N ALA A 83 -8.23 1.12 -6.37
CA ALA A 83 -8.48 -0.27 -6.03
C ALA A 83 -7.48 -0.73 -4.95
N PRO A 84 -7.91 -1.58 -4.00
CA PRO A 84 -7.02 -2.06 -2.95
C PRO A 84 -5.83 -2.84 -3.52
N VAL A 85 -4.72 -2.85 -2.81
CA VAL A 85 -3.61 -3.78 -3.07
C VAL A 85 -3.93 -5.13 -2.47
N SER A 86 -3.39 -6.21 -3.03
CA SER A 86 -3.59 -7.55 -2.50
C SER A 86 -2.28 -8.05 -1.92
N LEU A 87 -2.28 -8.32 -0.63
CA LEU A 87 -1.12 -8.76 0.13
C LEU A 87 -1.36 -10.16 0.69
N THR A 88 -0.32 -10.96 0.74
CA THR A 88 -0.27 -12.19 1.52
C THR A 88 0.67 -11.98 2.69
N LEU A 89 0.12 -11.94 3.91
CA LEU A 89 0.88 -11.96 5.15
C LEU A 89 1.32 -13.39 5.46
N HIS A 90 2.61 -13.57 5.73
CA HIS A 90 3.14 -14.84 6.19
C HIS A 90 2.54 -15.22 7.56
N ALA A 91 2.11 -16.48 7.71
CA ALA A 91 1.47 -17.00 8.91
C ALA A 91 2.30 -16.85 10.19
N ARG A 92 3.63 -16.81 10.09
CA ARG A 92 4.54 -16.79 11.25
C ARG A 92 5.48 -15.58 11.27
N LYS A 93 5.69 -14.93 10.13
CA LYS A 93 6.57 -13.75 10.01
C LYS A 93 5.74 -12.48 9.85
N HIS A 94 6.35 -11.33 10.13
CA HIS A 94 5.78 -10.03 9.78
C HIS A 94 6.22 -9.67 8.36
N GLU A 95 5.92 -10.54 7.40
CA GLU A 95 6.39 -10.41 6.03
C GLU A 95 5.22 -10.50 5.06
N PHE A 96 5.23 -9.66 4.02
CA PHE A 96 4.20 -9.62 3.00
C PHE A 96 4.78 -9.95 1.62
N ARG A 97 4.04 -10.76 0.87
CA ARG A 97 4.12 -10.81 -0.60
C ARG A 97 3.01 -9.99 -1.22
N VAL A 98 3.26 -9.34 -2.35
CA VAL A 98 2.28 -8.57 -3.10
C VAL A 98 1.72 -9.42 -4.23
N ARG A 99 0.48 -9.88 -4.08
CA ARG A 99 -0.26 -10.56 -5.16
C ARG A 99 -0.66 -9.60 -6.27
N ASN A 100 -1.03 -8.37 -5.91
CA ASN A 100 -1.46 -7.36 -6.87
C ASN A 100 -1.28 -5.93 -6.32
N GLY A 101 -1.10 -4.97 -7.22
CA GLY A 101 -1.10 -3.55 -6.88
C GLY A 101 0.25 -2.99 -6.42
N ILE A 102 1.35 -3.70 -6.61
CA ILE A 102 2.70 -3.24 -6.29
C ILE A 102 3.11 -1.94 -7.00
N SER A 103 2.59 -1.67 -8.21
CA SER A 103 2.74 -0.36 -8.88
C SER A 103 2.05 0.77 -8.10
N ARG A 104 0.91 0.50 -7.45
CA ARG A 104 0.27 1.46 -6.53
C ARG A 104 1.12 1.67 -5.28
N ILE A 105 1.67 0.61 -4.68
CA ILE A 105 2.57 0.71 -3.51
C ILE A 105 3.77 1.60 -3.85
N ALA A 106 4.44 1.34 -4.97
CA ALA A 106 5.60 2.10 -5.41
C ALA A 106 5.28 3.58 -5.62
N VAL A 107 4.20 3.90 -6.36
CA VAL A 107 3.82 5.29 -6.63
C VAL A 107 3.30 5.99 -5.37
N PHE A 108 2.56 5.31 -4.50
CA PHE A 108 2.09 5.90 -3.24
C PHE A 108 3.27 6.23 -2.34
N LYS A 109 4.29 5.36 -2.28
CA LYS A 109 5.55 5.64 -1.57
C LYS A 109 6.31 6.83 -2.17
N GLU A 110 6.44 6.88 -3.51
CA GLU A 110 7.07 7.99 -4.24
C GLU A 110 6.36 9.33 -3.95
N LYS A 111 5.03 9.35 -3.99
CA LYS A 111 4.19 10.54 -3.78
C LYS A 111 3.91 10.85 -2.30
N LYS A 112 4.57 10.14 -1.37
CA LYS A 112 4.42 10.29 0.09
C LYS A 112 2.97 10.18 0.58
N ILE A 113 2.16 9.32 -0.07
CA ILE A 113 0.81 9.00 0.39
C ILE A 113 0.94 8.01 1.55
N PRO A 114 0.44 8.34 2.76
CA PRO A 114 0.80 7.59 3.97
C PRO A 114 0.04 6.27 4.11
N LEU A 115 -1.20 6.19 3.61
CA LEU A 115 -2.07 5.02 3.78
C LEU A 115 -2.55 4.48 2.43
N ILE A 116 -2.84 3.18 2.40
CA ILE A 116 -3.41 2.50 1.24
C ILE A 116 -4.43 1.45 1.69
N LYS A 117 -5.48 1.24 0.89
CA LYS A 117 -6.38 0.10 1.08
C LYS A 117 -5.67 -1.18 0.65
N ALA A 118 -5.65 -2.17 1.53
CA ALA A 118 -5.03 -3.46 1.30
C ALA A 118 -6.01 -4.57 1.70
N VAL A 119 -6.20 -5.53 0.80
CA VAL A 119 -6.78 -6.82 1.15
C VAL A 119 -5.63 -7.73 1.56
N VAL A 120 -5.69 -8.27 2.77
CA VAL A 120 -4.64 -9.12 3.34
C VAL A 120 -5.20 -10.52 3.50
N LEU A 121 -4.46 -11.50 2.99
CA LEU A 121 -4.66 -12.93 3.20
C LEU A 121 -3.52 -13.47 4.09
N VAL A 122 -3.78 -14.50 4.91
CA VAL A 122 -2.73 -15.21 5.67
C VAL A 122 -2.36 -16.53 4.98
N ASP A 123 -1.06 -16.83 4.85
CA ASP A 123 -0.56 -18.03 4.16
C ASP A 123 0.84 -18.47 4.67
N GLU A 124 1.24 -19.73 4.46
CA GLU A 124 2.45 -20.36 5.03
C GLU A 124 3.67 -20.45 4.08
N TRP A 125 3.64 -19.77 2.93
CA TRP A 125 4.65 -19.83 1.87
C TRP A 125 6.13 -19.61 2.26
#